data_AF-A0A4Y7K9W3-F1
#
_entry.id   AF-A0A4Y7K9W3-F1
#
_cell.length_a   1.000
_cell.length_b   1.000
_cell.length_c   1.000
_cell.angle_alpha   90.00
_cell.angle_beta   90.00
_cell.angle_gamma   90.00
#
_symmetry.space_group_name_H-M   'P 1'
#
loop_
_entity.id
_entity.type
_entity.pdbx_description
1 polymer ?
#
loop_
_entity_poly.entity_id
_entity_poly.type
_entity_poly.pdbx_seq_one_letter_code
_entity_poly.pdbx_strand_id
1 'polypeptide(L)'
;MPGFLVYDITFDAPKDTGNKNEIYKPHPSDVITFTHVRPVRFGSLERSYIPAFVLHVSRSPTEEKEKDNDKTYLVQILASKPINKKTCMPTYAVFLINVTTNRRIWDALHDGNLNIVKEGGGKCGSCSQEVKRVPGKHLSKDLRSFNLNESQLHAVHSSIRTSACNHRNSIQLIWGPPGTGKTKIVSALLWAMLKMKCRTLTCSPTNIGVVEVSARLMSIVRPTLQRGFYGLGDVVLFGNKDRMKIYDRCDLLDIFLDDRVEKLAKCLSYRTGWGKSNVEKKDSSAPVNVWEGLEDERPGVALTVKQFITKRFSSIEKALISCVECFCAHLPTAYVTAKLIEKMYRALDLLEVVGVFLHTSTYTEEQLIEFLSDTEMNENEKANNTSTYLLSKTKDECLEVLGSLKNSVPATRTNSVKDICLQNAYLVFCTASSSAKLSKIGGFKILVIDEAAQLKECESLIPLQLPGLQHAILSGDERQLPSMVQSQKSIREIGITDKKHLLNVQYRMHPSISLFPNSEFYGKRLADAPNVKEKGYKRSLLDGDMYGPYSFINVPYGKEEFNDGHSRKNMLEVAVIDEIVQNLYKGSLSLRFDQLAFLLFV
;
A
#
# COMPACT_ATOMS: atom_id res chain seq x y z
N MET A 1 22.17 -4.88 29.50
CA MET A 1 21.54 -6.19 29.75
C MET A 1 22.63 -7.19 30.10
N PRO A 2 22.42 -8.11 31.05
CA PRO A 2 23.38 -9.17 31.30
C PRO A 2 23.49 -10.09 30.06
N GLY A 3 24.68 -10.18 29.46
CA GLY A 3 24.93 -10.95 28.24
C GLY A 3 24.74 -12.47 28.38
N PHE A 4 24.54 -12.99 29.59
CA PHE A 4 24.41 -14.42 29.86
C PHE A 4 23.05 -15.04 29.51
N LEU A 5 22.08 -14.24 29.05
CA LEU A 5 20.74 -14.71 28.64
C LEU A 5 20.47 -14.55 27.13
N VAL A 6 21.44 -14.06 26.37
CA VAL A 6 21.33 -13.94 24.92
C VAL A 6 21.90 -15.21 24.28
N TYR A 7 21.14 -15.81 23.37
CA TYR A 7 21.53 -17.03 22.68
C TYR A 7 21.25 -16.89 21.19
N ASP A 8 22.16 -17.42 20.37
CA ASP A 8 21.89 -17.66 18.95
C ASP A 8 21.45 -19.12 18.79
N ILE A 9 20.26 -19.32 18.21
CA ILE A 9 19.64 -20.62 18.01
C ILE A 9 19.32 -20.79 16.54
N THR A 10 19.63 -21.97 16.01
CA THR A 10 19.23 -22.35 14.65
C THR A 10 17.89 -23.07 14.71
N PHE A 11 16.90 -22.59 13.96
CA PHE A 11 15.65 -23.30 13.71
C PHE A 11 15.72 -24.03 12.38
N ASP A 12 15.29 -25.28 12.38
CA ASP A 12 15.13 -26.06 11.15
C ASP A 12 14.05 -25.45 10.25
N ALA A 13 14.24 -25.65 8.96
CA ALA A 13 13.22 -25.33 7.99
C ALA A 13 11.97 -26.18 8.29
N PRO A 14 10.79 -25.58 8.30
CA PRO A 14 9.56 -26.32 8.42
C PRO A 14 9.38 -27.25 7.21
N LYS A 15 9.36 -28.57 7.45
CA LYS A 15 9.14 -29.59 6.42
C LYS A 15 7.70 -29.50 5.90
N ASP A 16 7.54 -29.47 4.58
CA ASP A 16 6.23 -29.50 3.93
C ASP A 16 5.59 -30.88 4.15
N THR A 17 4.71 -30.96 5.15
CA THR A 17 4.06 -32.22 5.54
C THR A 17 2.72 -32.44 4.83
N GLY A 18 2.41 -31.66 3.78
CA GLY A 18 1.15 -31.75 3.04
C GLY A 18 -0.09 -31.28 3.82
N ASN A 19 0.05 -30.98 5.11
CA ASN A 19 -0.98 -30.36 5.93
C ASN A 19 -0.84 -28.83 5.83
N LYS A 20 -1.85 -28.16 5.27
CA LYS A 20 -1.94 -26.69 5.08
C LYS A 20 -1.98 -25.88 6.39
N ASN A 21 -1.56 -26.45 7.52
CA ASN A 21 -1.44 -25.70 8.77
C ASN A 21 -0.19 -24.81 8.68
N GLU A 22 -0.40 -23.51 8.90
CA GLU A 22 0.59 -22.46 8.72
C GLU A 22 1.94 -22.82 9.37
N ILE A 23 2.91 -22.99 8.49
CA ILE A 23 4.31 -23.13 8.84
C ILE A 23 4.77 -21.85 9.57
N TYR A 24 5.09 -21.96 10.87
CA TYR A 24 5.60 -20.83 11.64
C TYR A 24 6.98 -20.37 11.15
N LYS A 25 7.12 -19.06 10.94
CA LYS A 25 8.40 -18.41 10.61
C LYS A 25 8.73 -17.41 11.72
N PRO A 26 9.91 -17.53 12.37
CA PRO A 26 10.27 -16.62 13.45
C PRO A 26 10.44 -15.19 12.91
N HIS A 27 9.96 -14.23 13.69
CA HIS A 27 10.04 -12.81 13.42
C HIS A 27 10.59 -12.04 14.63
N PRO A 28 11.27 -10.90 14.40
CA PRO A 28 11.64 -10.01 15.49
C PRO A 28 10.42 -9.62 16.34
N SER A 29 10.62 -9.55 17.65
CA SER A 29 9.59 -9.30 18.66
C SER A 29 8.55 -10.42 18.86
N ASP A 30 8.81 -11.62 18.34
CA ASP A 30 8.09 -12.80 18.80
C ASP A 30 8.49 -13.15 20.23
N VAL A 31 7.49 -13.47 21.03
CA VAL A 31 7.64 -14.19 22.29
C VAL A 31 7.39 -15.64 21.96
N ILE A 32 8.43 -16.45 22.11
CA ILE A 32 8.38 -17.89 21.95
C ILE A 32 8.62 -18.54 23.31
N THR A 33 8.30 -19.80 23.42
CA THR A 33 8.69 -20.59 24.57
C THR A 33 9.27 -21.92 24.16
N PHE A 34 10.27 -22.36 24.92
CA PHE A 34 10.95 -23.63 24.72
C PHE A 34 10.35 -24.73 25.59
N THR A 35 10.21 -25.91 25.02
CA THR A 35 9.70 -27.11 25.68
C THR A 35 10.43 -28.37 25.18
N HIS A 36 10.51 -29.38 26.04
CA HIS A 36 11.07 -30.70 25.72
C HIS A 36 10.04 -31.61 25.03
N VAL A 37 8.75 -31.34 25.24
CA VAL A 37 7.65 -32.14 24.69
C VAL A 37 6.88 -31.29 23.67
N ARG A 38 6.53 -31.88 22.52
CA ARG A 38 5.67 -31.24 21.53
C ARG A 38 4.29 -31.02 22.15
N PRO A 39 3.84 -29.78 22.37
CA PRO A 39 2.52 -29.55 22.95
C PRO A 39 1.45 -29.99 21.95
N VAL A 40 0.53 -30.82 22.41
CA VAL A 40 -0.63 -31.29 21.61
C VAL A 40 -1.78 -30.27 21.69
N ARG A 41 -1.88 -29.55 22.82
CA ARG A 41 -2.87 -28.48 23.08
C ARG A 41 -2.25 -27.36 23.90
N PHE A 42 -2.81 -26.15 23.87
CA PHE A 42 -2.28 -25.02 24.67
C PHE A 42 -2.22 -25.33 26.18
N GLY A 43 -3.22 -26.05 26.71
CA GLY A 43 -3.24 -26.51 28.11
C GLY A 43 -2.20 -27.58 28.47
N SER A 44 -1.49 -28.15 27.50
CA SER A 44 -0.40 -29.12 27.72
C SER A 44 0.99 -28.47 27.88
N LEU A 45 1.06 -27.13 27.89
CA LEU A 45 2.24 -26.40 28.33
C LEU A 45 2.41 -26.60 29.85
N GLU A 46 3.11 -27.66 30.26
CA GLU A 46 3.46 -27.92 31.66
C GLU A 46 4.34 -26.80 32.25
N ARG A 47 4.45 -26.75 33.60
CA ARG A 47 5.07 -25.68 34.40
C ARG A 47 6.55 -25.36 34.11
N SER A 48 7.23 -26.10 33.24
CA SER A 48 8.67 -25.98 32.95
C SER A 48 8.94 -25.48 31.54
N TYR A 49 8.49 -24.27 31.22
CA TYR A 49 8.79 -23.61 29.94
C TYR A 49 9.77 -22.45 30.15
N ILE A 50 10.61 -22.18 29.14
CA ILE A 50 11.51 -21.02 29.13
C ILE A 50 11.02 -20.05 28.07
N PRO A 51 10.31 -18.97 28.47
CA PRO A 51 9.99 -17.88 27.57
C PRO A 51 11.27 -17.24 27.03
N ALA A 52 11.24 -16.89 25.76
CA ALA A 52 12.30 -16.16 25.12
C ALA A 52 11.73 -15.12 24.16
N PHE A 53 12.43 -13.99 24.08
CA PHE A 53 12.10 -12.88 23.21
C PHE A 53 13.02 -12.92 21.98
N VAL A 54 12.45 -12.94 20.78
CA VAL A 54 13.21 -12.93 19.53
C VAL A 54 13.73 -11.52 19.25
N LEU A 55 15.05 -11.36 19.26
CA LEU A 55 15.75 -10.10 19.03
C LEU A 55 15.99 -9.88 17.53
N HIS A 56 16.55 -10.88 16.86
CA HIS A 56 16.95 -10.80 15.46
C HIS A 56 16.78 -12.15 14.75
N VAL A 57 16.48 -12.10 13.46
CA VAL A 57 16.34 -13.28 12.59
C VAL A 57 17.12 -13.03 11.32
N SER A 58 18.11 -13.88 11.03
CA SER A 58 18.84 -13.92 9.76
C SER A 58 18.62 -15.24 9.04
N ARG A 59 18.74 -15.20 7.71
CA ARG A 59 18.86 -16.43 6.91
C ARG A 59 20.30 -16.91 6.98
N SER A 60 20.50 -18.21 7.19
CA SER A 60 21.83 -18.81 7.04
C SER A 60 22.21 -18.81 5.54
N PRO A 61 23.44 -18.39 5.17
CA PRO A 61 23.97 -18.70 3.85
C PRO A 61 24.34 -20.19 3.84
N THR A 62 23.61 -21.01 3.09
CA THR A 62 24.10 -22.35 2.76
C THR A 62 25.13 -22.17 1.64
N GLU A 63 26.39 -22.41 1.98
CA GLU A 63 27.36 -22.83 0.97
C GLU A 63 26.84 -24.12 0.33
N GLU A 64 27.01 -24.20 -0.98
CA GLU A 64 26.75 -25.35 -1.84
C GLU A 64 25.36 -25.52 -2.47
N LYS A 65 25.45 -25.78 -3.78
CA LYS A 65 24.38 -25.99 -4.74
C LYS A 65 23.80 -27.40 -4.52
N GLU A 66 22.83 -27.56 -3.65
CA GLU A 66 21.95 -28.72 -3.72
C GLU A 66 20.47 -28.34 -3.82
N LYS A 67 19.83 -28.96 -4.81
CA LYS A 67 18.41 -28.86 -5.09
C LYS A 67 17.65 -29.66 -4.02
N ASP A 68 17.30 -29.06 -2.90
CA ASP A 68 15.98 -29.20 -2.23
C ASP A 68 15.91 -28.44 -0.89
N ASN A 69 15.04 -27.42 -0.88
CA ASN A 69 14.23 -26.82 0.19
C ASN A 69 14.51 -26.88 1.73
N ASP A 70 15.67 -27.22 2.28
CA ASP A 70 15.90 -27.11 3.74
C ASP A 70 16.56 -25.77 4.16
N LYS A 71 15.73 -24.72 4.31
CA LYS A 71 16.14 -23.37 4.77
C LYS A 71 16.15 -23.23 6.31
N THR A 72 17.31 -23.32 6.95
CA THR A 72 17.45 -23.01 8.39
C THR A 72 17.41 -21.50 8.68
N TYR A 73 16.95 -21.12 9.88
CA TYR A 73 16.93 -19.73 10.35
C TYR A 73 17.88 -19.56 11.54
N LEU A 74 18.79 -18.58 11.47
CA LEU A 74 19.58 -18.17 12.63
C LEU A 74 18.81 -17.11 13.41
N VAL A 75 18.49 -17.40 14.66
CA VAL A 75 17.63 -16.57 15.51
C VAL A 75 18.33 -16.22 16.80
N GLN A 76 18.55 -14.92 16.99
CA GLN A 76 19.04 -14.40 18.25
C GLN A 76 17.87 -14.15 19.19
N ILE A 77 17.97 -14.68 20.40
CA ILE A 77 16.94 -14.60 21.43
C ILE A 77 17.48 -14.03 22.74
N LEU A 78 16.58 -13.50 23.55
CA LEU A 78 16.79 -13.19 24.96
C LEU A 78 15.89 -14.12 25.80
N ALA A 79 16.49 -15.09 26.49
CA ALA A 79 15.76 -16.04 27.33
C ALA A 79 15.45 -15.44 28.71
N SER A 80 14.35 -15.87 29.33
CA SER A 80 14.00 -15.42 30.69
C SER A 80 14.88 -16.03 31.79
N LYS A 81 15.51 -17.17 31.51
CA LYS A 81 16.37 -17.95 32.42
C LYS A 81 17.49 -18.63 31.61
N PRO A 82 18.62 -19.00 32.23
CA PRO A 82 19.71 -19.66 31.53
C PRO A 82 19.28 -20.99 30.88
N ILE A 83 19.67 -21.21 29.63
CA ILE A 83 19.45 -22.48 28.90
C ILE A 83 20.66 -23.40 29.14
N ASN A 84 20.45 -24.54 29.78
CA ASN A 84 21.52 -25.50 30.08
C ASN A 84 21.84 -26.38 28.87
N LYS A 85 22.94 -26.09 28.18
CA LYS A 85 23.42 -26.84 27.01
C LYS A 85 23.76 -28.31 27.29
N LYS A 86 24.03 -28.70 28.55
CA LYS A 86 24.54 -30.04 28.90
C LYS A 86 23.45 -31.06 29.24
N THR A 87 22.26 -30.65 29.67
CA THR A 87 21.24 -31.58 30.19
C THR A 87 19.90 -31.53 29.47
N CYS A 88 19.61 -30.51 28.67
CA CYS A 88 18.37 -30.47 27.89
C CYS A 88 18.39 -29.34 26.86
N MET A 89 18.73 -29.65 25.61
CA MET A 89 18.40 -28.75 24.51
C MET A 89 16.87 -28.85 24.30
N PRO A 90 16.12 -27.74 24.40
CA PRO A 90 14.69 -27.80 24.13
C PRO A 90 14.43 -28.27 22.70
N THR A 91 13.57 -29.28 22.56
CA THR A 91 13.32 -29.94 21.27
C THR A 91 12.31 -29.17 20.41
N TYR A 92 11.49 -28.33 21.05
CA TYR A 92 10.45 -27.56 20.36
C TYR A 92 10.43 -26.11 20.84
N ALA A 93 10.16 -25.20 19.90
CA ALA A 93 9.76 -23.83 20.19
C ALA A 93 8.30 -23.62 19.81
N VAL A 94 7.56 -22.94 20.69
CA VAL A 94 6.15 -22.63 20.52
C VAL A 94 6.01 -21.12 20.43
N PHE A 95 5.44 -20.64 19.34
CA PHE A 95 5.07 -19.23 19.21
C PHE A 95 3.93 -18.90 20.16
N LEU A 96 4.10 -17.84 20.97
CA LEU A 96 3.07 -17.37 21.88
C LEU A 96 2.38 -16.11 21.32
N ILE A 97 3.16 -15.07 21.03
CA ILE A 97 2.63 -13.79 20.55
C ILE A 97 3.73 -12.95 19.90
N ASN A 98 3.40 -12.15 18.89
CA ASN A 98 4.28 -11.07 18.43
C ASN A 98 3.90 -9.77 19.15
N VAL A 99 4.81 -9.19 19.92
CA VAL A 99 4.53 -7.99 20.72
C VAL A 99 4.93 -6.67 20.03
N THR A 100 5.16 -6.67 18.71
CA THR A 100 5.53 -5.46 17.97
C THR A 100 4.53 -4.33 18.17
N THR A 101 3.23 -4.61 18.04
CA THR A 101 2.20 -3.57 18.23
C THR A 101 2.15 -3.10 19.68
N ASN A 102 2.25 -4.00 20.66
CA ASN A 102 2.27 -3.62 22.08
C ASN A 102 3.47 -2.72 22.42
N ARG A 103 4.66 -3.00 21.88
CA ARG A 103 5.83 -2.14 22.04
C ARG A 103 5.60 -0.76 21.44
N ARG A 104 5.05 -0.68 20.23
CA ARG A 104 4.76 0.62 19.60
C ARG A 104 3.72 1.44 20.36
N ILE A 105 2.70 0.78 20.92
CA ILE A 105 1.72 1.41 21.81
C ILE A 105 2.44 1.94 23.05
N TRP A 106 3.31 1.13 23.66
CA TRP A 106 4.08 1.51 24.84
C TRP A 106 4.97 2.72 24.56
N ASP A 107 5.74 2.69 23.49
CA ASP A 107 6.61 3.79 23.05
C ASP A 107 5.78 5.06 22.83
N ALA A 108 4.61 4.92 22.19
CA ALA A 108 3.71 6.05 21.98
C ALA A 108 3.19 6.63 23.31
N LEU A 109 2.80 5.80 24.27
CA LEU A 109 2.28 6.27 25.55
C LEU A 109 3.33 6.99 26.41
N HIS A 110 4.61 6.61 26.31
CA HIS A 110 5.66 7.12 27.20
C HIS A 110 6.43 8.31 26.61
N ASP A 111 6.72 8.28 25.31
CA ASP A 111 7.60 9.28 24.65
C ASP A 111 6.80 10.24 23.74
N GLY A 112 5.47 10.19 23.80
CA GLY A 112 4.58 10.78 22.82
C GLY A 112 4.34 12.29 22.95
N ASN A 113 4.48 13.00 21.82
CA ASN A 113 3.98 14.37 21.67
C ASN A 113 2.44 14.36 21.50
N LEU A 114 1.71 14.73 22.56
CA LEU A 114 0.24 14.78 22.58
C LEU A 114 -0.35 16.14 22.17
N ASN A 115 0.38 17.01 21.46
CA ASN A 115 -0.10 18.36 21.13
C ASN A 115 -1.44 18.38 20.38
N ILE A 116 -1.67 17.44 19.46
CA ILE A 116 -2.94 17.32 18.73
C ILE A 116 -4.10 16.85 19.63
N VAL A 117 -3.78 16.10 20.69
CA VAL A 117 -4.76 15.54 21.65
C VAL A 117 -5.07 16.57 22.75
N LYS A 118 -4.09 17.41 23.14
CA LYS A 118 -4.23 18.45 24.17
C LYS A 118 -5.03 19.66 23.67
N GLU A 119 -4.94 20.02 22.39
CA GLU A 119 -5.74 21.08 21.78
C GLU A 119 -7.12 20.52 21.33
N GLY A 120 -8.00 20.36 22.31
CA GLY A 120 -9.37 19.85 22.13
C GLY A 120 -10.16 20.55 21.01
N GLY A 121 -10.92 19.74 20.25
CA GLY A 121 -11.59 20.13 19.03
C GLY A 121 -12.50 21.37 19.11
N GLY A 122 -12.53 22.12 18.01
CA GLY A 122 -13.42 23.27 17.80
C GLY A 122 -13.46 23.67 16.33
N LYS A 123 -14.07 24.80 15.94
CA LYS A 123 -13.89 25.47 14.63
C LYS A 123 -12.99 26.71 14.80
N CYS A 124 -12.13 27.03 13.83
CA CYS A 124 -11.20 28.13 13.98
C CYS A 124 -11.97 29.42 13.69
N GLY A 125 -12.15 30.26 14.71
CA GLY A 125 -12.84 31.54 14.56
C GLY A 125 -12.19 32.41 13.48
N SER A 126 -10.85 32.45 13.46
CA SER A 126 -10.06 33.24 12.51
C SER A 126 -10.18 32.74 11.06
N CYS A 127 -10.25 31.42 10.83
CA CYS A 127 -10.44 30.87 9.48
C CYS A 127 -11.87 31.03 8.94
N SER A 128 -12.83 31.40 9.79
CA SER A 128 -14.23 31.56 9.37
C SER A 128 -14.45 32.83 8.54
N GLN A 129 -13.53 33.80 8.61
CA GLN A 129 -13.57 35.05 7.84
C GLN A 129 -12.71 35.01 6.57
N GLU A 130 -11.70 34.14 6.48
CA GLU A 130 -10.79 34.01 5.33
C GLU A 130 -11.26 33.02 4.23
N VAL A 131 -12.57 32.91 3.98
CA VAL A 131 -13.16 31.92 3.06
C VAL A 131 -12.78 32.14 1.57
N LYS A 132 -12.02 33.19 1.24
CA LYS A 132 -11.67 33.54 -0.15
C LYS A 132 -10.42 32.85 -0.71
N ARG A 133 -9.64 32.10 0.09
CA ARG A 133 -8.37 31.46 -0.35
C ARG A 133 -8.34 29.93 -0.19
N VAL A 134 -9.47 29.25 -0.31
CA VAL A 134 -9.40 27.80 -0.60
C VAL A 134 -8.88 27.66 -2.05
N PRO A 135 -7.90 26.78 -2.34
CA PRO A 135 -7.56 26.41 -3.71
C PRO A 135 -8.74 25.64 -4.32
N GLY A 136 -9.83 26.33 -4.68
CA GLY A 136 -11.16 25.77 -4.42
C GLY A 136 -12.23 25.92 -5.48
N LYS A 137 -12.10 26.81 -6.47
CA LYS A 137 -13.14 26.89 -7.53
C LYS A 137 -13.11 25.67 -8.44
N HIS A 138 -11.93 25.20 -8.84
CA HIS A 138 -11.79 23.99 -9.66
C HIS A 138 -12.04 22.72 -8.83
N LEU A 139 -11.45 22.63 -7.63
CA LEU A 139 -11.61 21.47 -6.75
C LEU A 139 -13.07 21.20 -6.36
N SER A 140 -13.84 22.25 -6.06
CA SER A 140 -15.27 22.09 -5.73
C SER A 140 -16.12 21.64 -6.92
N LYS A 141 -15.77 22.05 -8.15
CA LYS A 141 -16.42 21.57 -9.37
C LYS A 141 -16.11 20.09 -9.60
N ASP A 142 -14.87 19.69 -9.42
CA ASP A 142 -14.41 18.31 -9.63
C ASP A 142 -14.96 17.35 -8.56
N LEU A 143 -15.14 17.81 -7.31
CA LEU A 143 -15.78 17.03 -6.25
C LEU A 143 -17.22 16.63 -6.58
N ARG A 144 -17.90 17.36 -7.48
CA ARG A 144 -19.26 16.98 -7.92
C ARG A 144 -19.29 15.62 -8.61
N SER A 145 -18.18 15.21 -9.26
CA SER A 145 -18.07 13.90 -9.92
C SER A 145 -18.22 12.72 -8.97
N PHE A 146 -18.01 12.93 -7.67
CA PHE A 146 -18.15 11.89 -6.66
C PHE A 146 -19.61 11.60 -6.28
N ASN A 147 -20.59 12.40 -6.70
CA ASN A 147 -22.00 12.23 -6.34
C ASN A 147 -22.19 12.02 -4.82
N LEU A 148 -21.66 12.96 -4.03
CA LEU A 148 -21.78 12.96 -2.58
C LEU A 148 -23.09 13.64 -2.18
N ASN A 149 -23.77 13.12 -1.14
CA ASN A 149 -24.89 13.84 -0.54
C ASN A 149 -24.40 15.02 0.33
N GLU A 150 -25.31 15.87 0.80
CA GLU A 150 -24.98 17.06 1.59
C GLU A 150 -24.15 16.77 2.85
N SER A 151 -24.49 15.72 3.61
CA SER A 151 -23.71 15.34 4.79
C SER A 151 -22.29 14.94 4.43
N GLN A 152 -22.12 14.18 3.33
CA GLN A 152 -20.82 13.73 2.86
C GLN A 152 -19.98 14.90 2.32
N LEU A 153 -20.60 15.77 1.52
CA LEU A 153 -19.97 16.95 0.94
C LEU A 153 -19.53 17.95 2.02
N HIS A 154 -20.37 18.18 3.04
CA HIS A 154 -20.01 19.01 4.19
C HIS A 154 -18.81 18.44 4.95
N ALA A 155 -18.74 17.12 5.13
CA ALA A 155 -17.61 16.46 5.78
C ALA A 155 -16.30 16.75 5.03
N VAL A 156 -16.29 16.52 3.71
CA VAL A 156 -15.12 16.75 2.84
C VAL A 156 -14.72 18.22 2.84
N HIS A 157 -15.66 19.15 2.66
CA HIS A 157 -15.37 20.58 2.69
C HIS A 157 -14.83 21.06 4.03
N SER A 158 -15.39 20.56 5.14
CA SER A 158 -14.88 20.84 6.47
C SER A 158 -13.44 20.37 6.60
N SER A 159 -13.12 19.15 6.15
CA SER A 159 -11.78 18.60 6.21
C SER A 159 -10.77 19.34 5.33
N ILE A 160 -11.16 19.80 4.14
CA ILE A 160 -10.33 20.63 3.26
C ILE A 160 -10.04 21.99 3.90
N ARG A 161 -11.03 22.61 4.55
CA ARG A 161 -10.81 23.87 5.29
C ARG A 161 -9.86 23.66 6.46
N THR A 162 -10.04 22.55 7.18
CA THR A 162 -9.16 22.15 8.28
C THR A 162 -7.73 21.98 7.79
N SER A 163 -7.49 21.30 6.66
CA SER A 163 -6.13 21.08 6.16
C SER A 163 -5.42 22.36 5.70
N ALA A 164 -6.16 23.42 5.39
CA ALA A 164 -5.62 24.74 5.08
C ALA A 164 -5.30 25.59 6.33
N CYS A 165 -5.84 25.24 7.50
CA CYS A 165 -5.60 25.97 8.75
C CYS A 165 -4.16 25.71 9.25
N ASN A 166 -3.51 26.73 9.79
CA ASN A 166 -2.24 26.61 10.51
C ASN A 166 -2.32 27.20 11.94
N HIS A 167 -3.48 27.74 12.33
CA HIS A 167 -3.64 28.51 13.57
C HIS A 167 -3.74 27.64 14.83
N ARG A 168 -4.09 26.36 14.69
CA ARG A 168 -4.26 25.41 15.79
C ARG A 168 -4.33 23.99 15.25
N ASN A 169 -4.13 23.02 16.12
CA ASN A 169 -4.36 21.62 15.80
C ASN A 169 -5.85 21.26 15.90
N SER A 170 -6.25 20.15 15.29
CA SER A 170 -7.64 19.68 15.42
C SER A 170 -7.83 18.20 15.12
N ILE A 171 -8.77 17.59 15.84
CA ILE A 171 -9.29 16.26 15.53
C ILE A 171 -10.73 16.40 15.03
N GLN A 172 -11.01 15.88 13.84
CA GLN A 172 -12.34 15.80 13.25
C GLN A 172 -12.82 14.36 13.26
N LEU A 173 -14.03 14.12 13.77
CA LEU A 173 -14.67 12.81 13.76
C LEU A 173 -15.76 12.75 12.70
N ILE A 174 -15.63 11.82 11.76
CA ILE A 174 -16.66 11.48 10.78
C ILE A 174 -17.31 10.18 11.24
N TRP A 175 -18.55 10.28 11.69
CA TRP A 175 -19.32 9.13 12.16
C TRP A 175 -20.18 8.60 11.01
N GLY A 176 -19.84 7.41 10.53
CA GLY A 176 -20.50 6.82 9.37
C GLY A 176 -21.11 5.45 9.65
N PRO A 177 -22.43 5.40 9.90
CA PRO A 177 -23.17 4.14 10.06
C PRO A 177 -23.05 3.19 8.86
N PRO A 178 -23.49 1.92 8.97
CA PRO A 178 -23.39 0.94 7.89
C PRO A 178 -24.03 1.44 6.59
N GLY A 179 -23.31 1.30 5.48
CA GLY A 179 -23.81 1.68 4.17
C GLY A 179 -23.86 3.19 3.89
N THR A 180 -23.33 4.06 4.77
CA THR A 180 -23.35 5.53 4.57
C THR A 180 -22.22 6.09 3.70
N GLY A 181 -21.34 5.22 3.18
CA GLY A 181 -20.27 5.62 2.27
C GLY A 181 -19.03 6.20 2.94
N LYS A 182 -18.68 5.79 4.17
CA LYS A 182 -17.45 6.16 4.89
C LYS A 182 -16.22 6.20 3.97
N THR A 183 -15.89 5.05 3.38
CA THR A 183 -14.70 4.97 2.55
C THR A 183 -14.84 5.76 1.24
N LYS A 184 -16.06 5.95 0.70
CA LYS A 184 -16.29 6.82 -0.47
C LYS A 184 -15.86 8.25 -0.17
N ILE A 185 -16.20 8.74 1.02
CA ILE A 185 -15.77 10.07 1.51
C ILE A 185 -14.27 10.10 1.75
N VAL A 186 -13.70 9.08 2.39
CA VAL A 186 -12.25 8.98 2.59
C VAL A 186 -11.52 9.06 1.24
N SER A 187 -11.97 8.33 0.22
CA SER A 187 -11.37 8.41 -1.12
C SER A 187 -11.52 9.80 -1.76
N ALA A 188 -12.69 10.46 -1.62
CA ALA A 188 -12.89 11.83 -2.12
C ALA A 188 -11.99 12.85 -1.40
N LEU A 189 -11.85 12.70 -0.08
CA LEU A 189 -10.98 13.50 0.76
C LEU A 189 -9.51 13.33 0.35
N LEU A 190 -9.04 12.09 0.21
CA LEU A 190 -7.66 11.79 -0.16
C LEU A 190 -7.33 12.26 -1.57
N TRP A 191 -8.27 12.10 -2.51
CA TRP A 191 -8.15 12.68 -3.84
C TRP A 191 -7.99 14.21 -3.77
N ALA A 192 -8.77 14.89 -2.94
CA ALA A 192 -8.63 16.33 -2.75
C ALA A 192 -7.28 16.70 -2.12
N MET A 193 -6.81 15.96 -1.12
CA MET A 193 -5.48 16.17 -0.51
C MET A 193 -4.35 15.98 -1.53
N LEU A 194 -4.45 14.98 -2.41
CA LEU A 194 -3.49 14.77 -3.50
C LEU A 194 -3.47 15.95 -4.47
N LYS A 195 -4.63 16.44 -4.91
CA LYS A 195 -4.72 17.61 -5.81
C LYS A 195 -4.18 18.89 -5.16
N MET A 196 -4.37 19.04 -3.85
CA MET A 196 -3.82 20.14 -3.06
C MET A 196 -2.34 19.94 -2.70
N LYS A 197 -1.71 18.83 -3.08
CA LYS A 197 -0.33 18.46 -2.69
C LYS A 197 -0.13 18.52 -1.17
N CYS A 198 -1.18 18.16 -0.42
CA CYS A 198 -1.18 18.16 1.03
C CYS A 198 -0.68 16.81 1.55
N ARG A 199 0.49 16.83 2.19
CA ARG A 199 1.14 15.60 2.67
C ARG A 199 0.34 14.96 3.79
N THR A 200 -0.24 13.80 3.49
CA THR A 200 -1.25 13.10 4.29
C THR A 200 -0.83 11.67 4.54
N LEU A 201 -0.84 11.25 5.81
CA LEU A 201 -0.76 9.85 6.17
C LEU A 201 -2.17 9.28 6.30
N THR A 202 -2.41 8.14 5.67
CA THR A 202 -3.67 7.41 5.76
C THR A 202 -3.44 6.07 6.45
N CYS A 203 -4.23 5.82 7.49
CA CYS A 203 -4.16 4.61 8.28
C CYS A 203 -5.48 3.85 8.32
N SER A 204 -5.36 2.55 8.61
CA SER A 204 -6.48 1.70 9.04
C SER A 204 -5.97 0.69 10.08
N PRO A 205 -6.82 0.20 11.00
CA PRO A 205 -6.45 -0.87 11.92
C PRO A 205 -5.96 -2.15 11.23
N THR A 206 -6.51 -2.49 10.06
CA THR A 206 -6.23 -3.77 9.38
C THR A 206 -5.54 -3.58 8.04
N ASN A 207 -4.76 -4.58 7.62
CA ASN A 207 -4.17 -4.59 6.27
C ASN A 207 -5.25 -4.54 5.17
N ILE A 208 -6.37 -5.24 5.39
CA ILE A 208 -7.50 -5.27 4.45
C ILE A 208 -8.06 -3.85 4.27
N GLY A 209 -8.28 -3.12 5.37
CA GLY A 209 -8.76 -1.74 5.31
C GLY A 209 -7.80 -0.80 4.58
N VAL A 210 -6.49 -0.91 4.83
CA VAL A 210 -5.48 -0.12 4.09
C VAL A 210 -5.55 -0.42 2.59
N VAL A 211 -5.63 -1.70 2.22
CA VAL A 211 -5.69 -2.14 0.82
C VAL A 211 -6.98 -1.68 0.14
N GLU A 212 -8.12 -1.75 0.82
CA GLU A 212 -9.43 -1.31 0.31
C GLU A 212 -9.45 0.20 0.04
N VAL A 213 -8.99 1.01 1.01
CA VAL A 213 -8.91 2.48 0.87
C VAL A 213 -7.95 2.86 -0.27
N SER A 214 -6.78 2.20 -0.34
CA SER A 214 -5.80 2.41 -1.40
C SER A 214 -6.40 2.10 -2.77
N ALA A 215 -7.04 0.95 -2.92
CA ALA A 215 -7.63 0.51 -4.18
C ALA A 215 -8.74 1.45 -4.67
N ARG A 216 -9.59 1.91 -3.75
CA ARG A 216 -10.63 2.89 -4.08
C ARG A 216 -10.06 4.23 -4.51
N LEU A 217 -9.01 4.73 -3.87
CA LEU A 217 -8.33 5.94 -4.35
C LEU A 217 -7.75 5.70 -5.75
N MET A 218 -7.10 4.55 -5.96
CA MET A 218 -6.45 4.23 -7.23
C MET A 218 -7.43 4.09 -8.39
N SER A 219 -8.66 3.60 -8.16
CA SER A 219 -9.70 3.55 -9.19
C SER A 219 -10.16 4.95 -9.64
N ILE A 220 -9.98 5.97 -8.80
CA ILE A 220 -10.27 7.38 -9.11
C ILE A 220 -9.06 8.07 -9.75
N VAL A 221 -7.86 7.82 -9.22
CA VAL A 221 -6.65 8.54 -9.63
C VAL A 221 -6.10 8.02 -10.95
N ARG A 222 -5.98 6.70 -11.14
CA ARG A 222 -5.35 6.10 -12.34
C ARG A 222 -5.94 6.64 -13.66
N PRO A 223 -7.28 6.73 -13.85
CA PRO A 223 -7.86 7.24 -15.10
C PRO A 223 -7.55 8.72 -15.36
N THR A 224 -7.12 9.47 -14.35
CA THR A 224 -6.80 10.91 -14.48
C THR A 224 -5.32 11.20 -14.74
N LEU A 225 -4.46 10.17 -14.71
CA LEU A 225 -3.03 10.32 -14.94
C LEU A 225 -2.74 10.44 -16.44
N GLN A 226 -1.75 11.27 -16.77
CA GLN A 226 -1.30 11.49 -18.15
C GLN A 226 -0.23 10.46 -18.55
N ARG A 227 0.41 10.66 -19.71
CA ARG A 227 1.47 9.80 -20.30
C ARG A 227 2.40 9.21 -19.23
N GLY A 228 2.62 7.90 -19.30
CA GLY A 228 3.56 7.18 -18.41
C GLY A 228 3.14 7.13 -16.94
N PHE A 229 1.85 7.30 -16.62
CA PHE A 229 1.33 7.36 -15.24
C PHE A 229 1.96 8.48 -14.39
N TYR A 230 2.36 9.59 -15.03
CA TYR A 230 2.95 10.74 -14.33
C TYR A 230 2.06 11.24 -13.18
N GLY A 231 2.64 11.33 -11.98
CA GLY A 231 1.91 11.67 -10.74
C GLY A 231 1.66 10.47 -9.82
N LEU A 232 1.78 9.23 -10.32
CA LEU A 232 1.60 8.03 -9.51
C LEU A 232 2.63 7.89 -8.39
N GLY A 233 3.84 8.43 -8.60
CA GLY A 233 4.91 8.50 -7.60
C GLY A 233 4.51 9.23 -6.30
N ASP A 234 3.50 10.11 -6.35
CA ASP A 234 3.02 10.87 -5.18
C ASP A 234 2.19 10.03 -4.19
N VAL A 235 1.84 8.79 -4.56
CA VAL A 235 1.05 7.87 -3.74
C VAL A 235 1.90 6.65 -3.39
N VAL A 236 2.00 6.31 -2.10
CA VAL A 236 2.78 5.16 -1.61
C VAL A 236 1.94 4.27 -0.70
N LEU A 237 1.90 2.97 -0.98
CA LEU A 237 1.41 1.93 -0.09
C LEU A 237 2.58 1.27 0.64
N PHE A 238 2.61 1.42 1.96
CA PHE A 238 3.66 0.94 2.85
C PHE A 238 3.15 -0.16 3.78
N GLY A 239 3.84 -1.29 3.78
CA GLY A 239 3.51 -2.41 4.65
C GLY A 239 4.29 -3.68 4.33
N ASN A 240 3.73 -4.82 4.71
CA ASN A 240 4.33 -6.13 4.43
C ASN A 240 3.52 -6.82 3.33
N LYS A 241 4.20 -7.21 2.24
CA LYS A 241 3.60 -7.75 1.02
C LYS A 241 2.75 -9.00 1.28
N ASP A 242 3.24 -9.92 2.12
CA ASP A 242 2.54 -11.16 2.50
C ASP A 242 1.25 -10.87 3.25
N ARG A 243 1.34 -10.08 4.33
CA ARG A 243 0.19 -9.80 5.22
C ARG A 243 -0.87 -8.95 4.54
N MET A 244 -0.49 -8.17 3.52
CA MET A 244 -1.40 -7.37 2.70
C MET A 244 -1.92 -8.12 1.46
N LYS A 245 -1.37 -9.31 1.14
CA LYS A 245 -1.74 -10.13 -0.02
C LYS A 245 -1.71 -9.34 -1.35
N ILE A 246 -0.62 -8.62 -1.60
CA ILE A 246 -0.48 -7.72 -2.76
C ILE A 246 -0.05 -8.43 -4.05
N TYR A 247 0.38 -9.70 -3.97
CA TYR A 247 0.94 -10.45 -5.10
C TYR A 247 0.09 -10.39 -6.39
N ASP A 248 -1.22 -10.52 -6.27
CA ASP A 248 -2.16 -10.56 -7.41
C ASP A 248 -2.89 -9.23 -7.62
N ARG A 249 -2.44 -8.15 -6.97
CA ARG A 249 -3.09 -6.82 -7.00
C ARG A 249 -2.36 -5.87 -7.94
N CYS A 250 -2.48 -6.11 -9.24
CA CYS A 250 -1.91 -5.25 -10.29
C CYS A 250 -2.35 -3.78 -10.17
N ASP A 251 -3.54 -3.54 -9.61
CA ASP A 251 -4.06 -2.20 -9.32
C ASP A 251 -3.28 -1.45 -8.23
N LEU A 252 -2.50 -2.16 -7.40
CA LEU A 252 -1.75 -1.60 -6.27
C LEU A 252 -0.22 -1.82 -6.35
N LEU A 253 0.27 -2.76 -7.16
CA LEU A 253 1.71 -3.06 -7.26
C LEU A 253 2.56 -1.82 -7.59
N ASP A 254 2.07 -0.91 -8.43
CA ASP A 254 2.80 0.30 -8.84
C ASP A 254 2.95 1.35 -7.72
N ILE A 255 2.10 1.26 -6.69
CA ILE A 255 2.19 2.12 -5.50
C ILE A 255 2.78 1.41 -4.29
N PHE A 256 2.93 0.09 -4.32
CA PHE A 256 3.57 -0.65 -3.23
C PHE A 256 5.05 -0.30 -3.15
N LEU A 257 5.51 0.12 -1.97
CA LEU A 257 6.82 0.72 -1.80
C LEU A 257 7.96 -0.20 -2.22
N ASP A 258 7.94 -1.47 -1.82
CA ASP A 258 9.07 -2.37 -2.07
C ASP A 258 9.19 -2.71 -3.57
N ASP A 259 8.08 -2.98 -4.25
CA ASP A 259 8.04 -3.18 -5.71
C ASP A 259 8.51 -1.93 -6.46
N ARG A 260 8.10 -0.75 -6.00
CA ARG A 260 8.57 0.53 -6.54
C ARG A 260 10.08 0.72 -6.38
N VAL A 261 10.60 0.45 -5.19
CA VAL A 261 12.03 0.57 -4.88
C VAL A 261 12.83 -0.37 -5.77
N GLU A 262 12.35 -1.60 -6.00
CA GLU A 262 13.00 -2.56 -6.89
C GLU A 262 13.06 -2.05 -8.34
N LYS A 263 11.94 -1.55 -8.88
CA LYS A 263 11.89 -0.97 -10.23
C LYS A 263 12.83 0.23 -10.38
N LEU A 264 12.81 1.16 -9.42
CA LEU A 264 13.67 2.34 -9.44
C LEU A 264 15.14 1.99 -9.26
N ALA A 265 15.48 1.02 -8.41
CA ALA A 265 16.86 0.58 -8.21
C ALA A 265 17.48 0.02 -9.50
N LYS A 266 16.70 -0.69 -10.32
CA LYS A 266 17.14 -1.14 -11.66
C LYS A 266 17.46 0.04 -12.58
N CYS A 267 16.61 1.07 -12.60
CA CYS A 267 16.80 2.26 -13.44
C CYS A 267 17.90 3.21 -12.93
N LEU A 268 18.14 3.27 -11.62
CA LEU A 268 19.16 4.11 -11.00
C LEU A 268 20.52 3.41 -10.85
N SER A 269 20.59 2.11 -11.16
CA SER A 269 21.82 1.31 -11.17
C SER A 269 22.87 1.90 -12.11
N TYR A 270 24.10 2.07 -11.61
CA TYR A 270 25.24 2.55 -12.40
C TYR A 270 25.59 1.59 -13.55
N ARG A 271 25.46 0.28 -13.33
CA ARG A 271 25.92 -0.76 -14.28
C ARG A 271 24.89 -1.12 -15.36
N THR A 272 23.59 -0.89 -15.09
CA THR A 272 22.50 -1.44 -15.91
C THR A 272 21.35 -0.45 -16.20
N GLY A 273 21.29 0.69 -15.53
CA GLY A 273 20.19 1.67 -15.67
C GLY A 273 20.59 2.94 -16.44
N TRP A 274 19.96 4.08 -16.10
CA TRP A 274 20.31 5.44 -16.55
C TRP A 274 21.79 5.78 -16.31
N GLY A 275 22.44 5.04 -15.39
CA GLY A 275 23.88 5.05 -15.17
C GLY A 275 24.71 4.57 -16.37
N LYS A 276 24.21 3.60 -17.15
CA LYS A 276 24.92 2.94 -18.25
C LYS A 276 24.92 3.76 -19.55
N SER A 277 23.95 4.65 -19.73
CA SER A 277 23.99 5.66 -20.80
C SER A 277 25.02 6.76 -20.52
N ASN A 278 25.64 6.78 -19.35
CA ASN A 278 26.83 7.56 -19.08
C ASN A 278 28.06 6.86 -19.68
N VAL A 279 28.33 7.12 -20.95
CA VAL A 279 29.69 7.01 -21.46
C VAL A 279 30.49 8.11 -20.74
N GLU A 280 31.26 7.72 -19.73
CA GLU A 280 32.33 8.57 -19.22
C GLU A 280 33.37 8.73 -20.32
N LYS A 281 33.60 9.98 -20.76
CA LYS A 281 34.86 10.37 -21.38
C LYS A 281 35.95 10.23 -20.30
N LYS A 282 36.71 9.13 -20.33
CA LYS A 282 38.08 8.88 -19.79
C LYS A 282 38.28 7.35 -19.79
N ASP A 283 39.27 6.72 -20.42
CA ASP A 283 40.60 7.12 -20.85
C ASP A 283 40.92 6.52 -22.24
N SER A 284 41.64 7.27 -23.05
CA SER A 284 42.15 6.87 -24.36
C SER A 284 43.32 5.85 -24.30
N SER A 285 43.31 4.91 -23.35
CA SER A 285 44.36 3.89 -23.24
C SER A 285 43.94 2.56 -22.59
N ALA A 286 42.65 2.27 -22.43
CA ALA A 286 42.21 0.95 -21.97
C ALA A 286 41.67 0.12 -23.15
N PRO A 287 42.20 -1.09 -23.41
CA PRO A 287 41.71 -1.94 -24.48
C PRO A 287 40.28 -2.39 -24.16
N VAL A 288 39.40 -2.11 -25.11
CA VAL A 288 38.10 -2.73 -25.41
C VAL A 288 37.78 -3.97 -24.57
N ASN A 289 37.21 -3.77 -23.38
CA ASN A 289 36.44 -4.79 -22.66
C ASN A 289 35.04 -4.25 -22.39
N VAL A 290 34.29 -4.06 -23.47
CA VAL A 290 32.84 -3.79 -23.47
C VAL A 290 32.16 -5.00 -24.13
N TRP A 291 32.24 -6.17 -23.50
CA TRP A 291 31.69 -7.43 -24.05
C TRP A 291 30.81 -8.22 -23.10
N GLU A 292 30.41 -7.68 -21.95
CA GLU A 292 29.47 -8.37 -21.04
C GLU A 292 28.05 -7.79 -21.21
N GLY A 293 27.24 -8.49 -22.01
CA GLY A 293 25.82 -8.15 -22.20
C GLY A 293 25.21 -8.57 -23.53
N LEU A 294 25.96 -9.25 -24.41
CA LEU A 294 25.45 -9.88 -25.64
C LEU A 294 25.47 -11.41 -25.51
N GLU A 295 25.07 -11.95 -24.36
CA GLU A 295 24.96 -13.41 -24.14
C GLU A 295 23.70 -14.00 -24.76
N ASP A 296 23.47 -13.76 -26.05
CA ASP A 296 22.41 -14.46 -26.80
C ASP A 296 22.83 -14.78 -28.23
N GLU A 297 24.12 -15.05 -28.44
CA GLU A 297 24.62 -15.44 -29.76
C GLU A 297 25.02 -16.90 -29.80
N ARG A 298 24.29 -17.65 -30.64
CA ARG A 298 24.79 -18.89 -31.22
C ARG A 298 26.20 -18.61 -31.77
N PRO A 299 27.22 -19.39 -31.40
CA PRO A 299 28.58 -19.15 -31.85
C PRO A 299 28.66 -19.29 -33.38
N GLY A 300 29.07 -18.22 -34.09
CA GLY A 300 29.52 -18.32 -35.49
C GLY A 300 29.03 -17.30 -36.52
N VAL A 301 28.25 -16.25 -36.19
CA VAL A 301 27.81 -15.25 -37.20
C VAL A 301 28.47 -13.90 -36.95
N ALA A 302 29.39 -13.48 -37.83
CA ALA A 302 29.97 -12.14 -37.80
C ALA A 302 28.92 -11.10 -38.22
N LEU A 303 28.60 -10.15 -37.34
CA LEU A 303 27.71 -9.03 -37.64
C LEU A 303 28.43 -8.00 -38.53
N THR A 304 27.71 -7.44 -39.50
CA THR A 304 28.14 -6.23 -40.22
C THR A 304 28.19 -5.02 -39.29
N VAL A 305 28.93 -3.96 -39.64
CA VAL A 305 29.02 -2.72 -38.83
C VAL A 305 27.63 -2.13 -38.64
N LYS A 306 26.82 -2.12 -39.70
CA LYS A 306 25.42 -1.69 -39.67
C LYS A 306 24.59 -2.51 -38.67
N GLN A 307 24.64 -3.85 -38.73
CA GLN A 307 23.89 -4.71 -37.81
C GLN A 307 24.34 -4.51 -36.35
N PHE A 308 25.64 -4.33 -36.11
CA PHE A 308 26.17 -4.04 -34.78
C PHE A 308 25.62 -2.71 -34.23
N ILE A 309 25.72 -1.63 -35.00
CA ILE A 309 25.23 -0.29 -34.60
C ILE A 309 23.73 -0.34 -34.33
N THR A 310 22.94 -0.90 -35.24
CA THR A 310 21.48 -0.98 -35.09
C THR A 310 21.11 -1.80 -33.84
N LYS A 311 21.71 -2.98 -33.64
CA LYS A 311 21.45 -3.81 -32.45
C LYS A 311 21.82 -3.09 -31.15
N ARG A 312 22.94 -2.37 -31.14
CA ARG A 312 23.40 -1.61 -29.98
C ARG A 312 22.49 -0.42 -29.69
N PHE A 313 22.10 0.33 -30.73
CA PHE A 313 21.17 1.45 -30.63
C PHE A 313 19.83 0.99 -30.05
N SER A 314 19.21 -0.04 -30.63
CA SER A 314 17.92 -0.56 -30.13
C SER A 314 17.99 -1.05 -28.68
N SER A 315 19.15 -1.57 -28.23
CA SER A 315 19.34 -1.96 -26.84
C SER A 315 19.36 -0.75 -25.90
N ILE A 316 20.05 0.33 -26.29
CA ILE A 316 20.13 1.58 -25.52
C ILE A 316 18.77 2.29 -25.50
N GLU A 317 18.12 2.38 -26.66
CA GLU A 317 16.79 2.96 -26.84
C GLU A 317 15.76 2.28 -25.92
N LYS A 318 15.66 0.94 -25.96
CA LYS A 318 14.77 0.18 -25.07
C LYS A 318 15.06 0.42 -23.59
N ALA A 319 16.34 0.49 -23.21
CA ALA A 319 16.73 0.76 -21.84
C ALA A 319 16.34 2.18 -21.39
N LEU A 320 16.50 3.18 -22.26
CA LEU A 320 16.11 4.56 -22.00
C LEU A 320 14.59 4.72 -21.91
N ILE A 321 13.83 4.13 -22.83
CA ILE A 321 12.35 4.11 -22.79
C ILE A 321 11.90 3.54 -21.43
N SER A 322 12.42 2.35 -21.06
CA SER A 322 12.07 1.72 -19.79
C SER A 322 12.42 2.58 -18.57
N CYS A 323 13.56 3.28 -18.59
CA CYS A 323 13.94 4.19 -17.50
C CYS A 323 13.03 5.42 -17.43
N VAL A 324 12.71 6.06 -18.55
CA VAL A 324 11.82 7.23 -18.59
C VAL A 324 10.42 6.85 -18.11
N GLU A 325 9.87 5.74 -18.60
CA GLU A 325 8.57 5.23 -18.14
C GLU A 325 8.58 4.93 -16.63
N CYS A 326 9.64 4.28 -16.14
CA CYS A 326 9.82 4.00 -14.72
C CYS A 326 9.88 5.29 -13.89
N PHE A 327 10.67 6.28 -14.31
CA PHE A 327 10.77 7.57 -13.61
C PHE A 327 9.46 8.33 -13.62
N CYS A 328 8.74 8.37 -14.76
CA CYS A 328 7.41 8.98 -14.86
C CYS A 328 6.43 8.37 -13.88
N ALA A 329 6.37 7.04 -13.80
CA ALA A 329 5.40 6.32 -12.99
C ALA A 329 5.76 6.30 -11.50
N HIS A 330 7.05 6.22 -11.16
CA HIS A 330 7.47 5.81 -9.82
C HIS A 330 8.19 6.89 -9.00
N LEU A 331 8.74 7.94 -9.63
CA LEU A 331 9.32 9.05 -8.89
C LEU A 331 8.25 10.11 -8.53
N PRO A 332 8.27 10.66 -7.31
CA PRO A 332 7.33 11.71 -6.91
C PRO A 332 7.47 12.98 -7.76
N THR A 333 6.38 13.72 -7.95
CA THR A 333 6.36 14.94 -8.78
C THR A 333 7.13 16.10 -8.16
N ALA A 334 7.35 16.06 -6.84
CA ALA A 334 8.26 16.97 -6.15
C ALA A 334 9.73 16.79 -6.60
N TYR A 335 10.06 15.60 -7.09
CA TYR A 335 11.40 15.25 -7.54
C TYR A 335 11.53 15.31 -9.07
N VAL A 336 10.53 14.79 -9.77
CA VAL A 336 10.47 14.78 -11.24
C VAL A 336 9.40 15.75 -11.71
N THR A 337 9.83 16.96 -12.05
CA THR A 337 8.94 18.03 -12.51
C THR A 337 8.38 17.77 -13.92
N ALA A 338 7.24 18.38 -14.25
CA ALA A 338 6.63 18.25 -15.57
C ALA A 338 7.60 18.67 -16.70
N LYS A 339 8.40 19.72 -16.47
CA LYS A 339 9.44 20.19 -17.40
C LYS A 339 10.55 19.16 -17.61
N LEU A 340 10.90 18.40 -16.56
CA LEU A 340 11.89 17.33 -16.66
C LEU A 340 11.34 16.16 -17.50
N ILE A 341 10.08 15.78 -17.27
CA ILE A 341 9.39 14.76 -18.07
C ILE A 341 9.27 15.15 -19.54
N GLU A 342 8.90 16.39 -19.83
CA GLU A 342 8.83 16.90 -21.20
C GLU A 342 10.18 16.77 -21.92
N LYS A 343 11.28 17.10 -21.24
CA LYS A 343 12.63 16.89 -21.77
C LYS A 343 12.96 15.41 -21.98
N MET A 344 12.56 14.53 -21.07
CA MET A 344 12.77 13.09 -21.21
C MET A 344 12.02 12.52 -22.42
N TYR A 345 10.75 12.89 -22.61
CA TYR A 345 9.99 12.47 -23.78
C TYR A 345 10.52 13.08 -25.07
N ARG A 346 10.96 14.35 -25.07
CA ARG A 346 11.64 14.92 -26.24
C ARG A 346 12.89 14.12 -26.61
N ALA A 347 13.66 13.64 -25.63
CA ALA A 347 14.80 12.77 -25.91
C ALA A 347 14.36 11.43 -26.54
N LEU A 348 13.24 10.85 -26.07
CA LEU A 348 12.69 9.62 -26.67
C LEU A 348 12.19 9.86 -28.11
N ASP A 349 11.50 10.96 -28.37
CA ASP A 349 11.01 11.32 -29.71
C ASP A 349 12.19 11.50 -30.68
N LEU A 350 13.27 12.14 -30.24
CA LEU A 350 14.50 12.30 -31.04
C LEU A 350 15.21 10.95 -31.26
N LEU A 351 15.24 10.07 -30.25
CA LEU A 351 15.79 8.72 -30.37
C LEU A 351 14.98 7.88 -31.36
N GLU A 352 13.65 7.96 -31.32
CA GLU A 352 12.78 7.25 -32.27
C GLU A 352 13.09 7.68 -33.72
N VAL A 353 13.26 8.97 -33.96
CA VAL A 353 13.64 9.51 -35.28
C VAL A 353 15.00 8.95 -35.72
N VAL A 354 16.02 8.99 -34.85
CA VAL A 354 17.34 8.39 -35.15
C VAL A 354 17.21 6.89 -35.42
N GLY A 355 16.38 6.19 -34.64
CA GLY A 355 16.08 4.78 -34.80
C GLY A 355 15.50 4.48 -36.19
N VAL A 356 14.46 5.21 -36.62
CA VAL A 356 13.87 5.05 -37.96
C VAL A 356 14.93 5.18 -39.05
N PHE A 357 15.80 6.20 -38.95
CA PHE A 357 16.88 6.39 -39.92
C PHE A 357 17.90 5.24 -39.96
N LEU A 358 18.27 4.70 -38.79
CA LEU A 358 19.19 3.57 -38.70
C LEU A 358 18.61 2.26 -39.25
N HIS A 359 17.28 2.10 -39.21
CA HIS A 359 16.60 0.90 -39.73
C HIS A 359 16.22 1.02 -41.21
N THR A 360 16.08 2.24 -41.75
CA THR A 360 15.89 2.43 -43.20
C THR A 360 17.12 1.95 -43.99
N SER A 361 16.88 1.16 -45.04
CA SER A 361 17.90 0.46 -45.84
C SER A 361 18.73 1.38 -46.75
N THR A 362 18.64 2.70 -46.60
CA THR A 362 19.16 3.70 -47.54
C THR A 362 20.62 4.10 -47.32
N TYR A 363 21.19 3.84 -46.13
CA TYR A 363 22.54 4.28 -45.78
C TYR A 363 23.59 3.17 -45.93
N THR A 364 24.75 3.52 -46.51
CA THR A 364 25.94 2.67 -46.61
C THR A 364 26.70 2.59 -45.28
N GLU A 365 27.65 1.65 -45.16
CA GLU A 365 28.48 1.55 -43.94
C GLU A 365 29.37 2.77 -43.76
N GLU A 366 29.90 3.36 -44.84
CA GLU A 366 30.71 4.58 -44.76
C GLU A 366 29.90 5.76 -44.23
N GLN A 367 28.65 5.92 -44.68
CA GLN A 367 27.76 7.00 -44.22
C GLN A 367 27.37 6.84 -42.74
N LEU A 368 27.26 5.60 -42.24
CA LEU A 368 27.00 5.32 -40.83
C LEU A 368 28.22 5.60 -39.95
N ILE A 369 29.42 5.32 -40.46
CA ILE A 369 30.67 5.64 -39.76
C ILE A 369 30.85 7.16 -39.70
N GLU A 370 30.58 7.87 -40.81
CA GLU A 370 30.61 9.34 -40.88
C GLU A 370 29.60 9.99 -39.91
N PHE A 371 28.39 9.42 -39.81
CA PHE A 371 27.38 9.84 -38.83
C PHE A 371 27.84 9.70 -37.37
N LEU A 372 28.62 8.65 -37.06
CA LEU A 372 29.16 8.40 -35.72
C LEU A 372 30.39 9.25 -35.40
N SER A 373 31.13 9.74 -36.40
CA SER A 373 32.24 10.67 -36.19
C SER A 373 31.77 12.09 -35.84
N ASP A 374 32.56 12.79 -35.02
CA ASP A 374 32.34 14.19 -34.61
C ASP A 374 32.86 15.21 -35.67
N THR A 375 32.89 14.86 -36.95
CA THR A 375 33.43 15.72 -38.02
C THR A 375 32.40 16.74 -38.51
N GLU A 376 32.74 18.03 -38.47
CA GLU A 376 31.90 19.11 -39.00
C GLU A 376 31.77 19.00 -40.54
N MET A 377 30.53 18.87 -41.05
CA MET A 377 30.27 18.86 -42.50
C MET A 377 30.43 20.25 -43.13
N ASN A 378 31.10 20.31 -44.28
CA ASN A 378 31.32 21.54 -45.04
C ASN A 378 30.01 22.08 -45.67
N GLU A 379 29.94 23.38 -46.00
CA GLU A 379 28.73 24.01 -46.59
C GLU A 379 28.31 23.38 -47.94
N ASN A 380 29.24 22.83 -48.72
CA ASN A 380 28.95 22.14 -49.99
C ASN A 380 28.38 20.72 -49.81
N GLU A 381 28.62 20.05 -48.68
CA GLU A 381 28.08 18.70 -48.39
C GLU A 381 26.63 18.77 -47.91
N LYS A 382 26.25 19.87 -47.24
CA LYS A 382 24.89 20.16 -46.77
C LYS A 382 23.86 20.25 -47.91
N ALA A 383 24.28 20.66 -49.10
CA ALA A 383 23.41 20.86 -50.27
C ALA A 383 23.13 19.57 -51.07
N ASN A 384 24.03 18.58 -51.04
CA ASN A 384 23.94 17.38 -51.88
C ASN A 384 23.33 16.16 -51.17
N ASN A 385 23.18 16.17 -49.84
CA ASN A 385 22.71 15.00 -49.10
C ASN A 385 21.80 15.38 -47.89
N THR A 386 20.62 15.92 -48.20
CA THR A 386 19.67 16.49 -47.22
C THR A 386 19.29 15.54 -46.09
N SER A 387 19.19 14.23 -46.38
CA SER A 387 18.83 13.18 -45.41
C SER A 387 19.91 12.98 -44.34
N THR A 388 21.19 12.93 -44.75
CA THR A 388 22.35 12.76 -43.86
C THR A 388 22.56 13.98 -42.96
N TYR A 389 22.36 15.18 -43.51
CA TYR A 389 22.37 16.42 -42.74
C TYR A 389 21.28 16.47 -41.67
N LEU A 390 20.04 16.08 -42.02
CA LEU A 390 18.92 16.06 -41.08
C LEU A 390 19.14 15.04 -39.94
N LEU A 391 19.69 13.87 -40.28
CA LEU A 391 20.06 12.84 -39.31
C LEU A 391 21.17 13.32 -38.35
N SER A 392 22.23 13.93 -38.87
CA SER A 392 23.30 14.51 -38.04
C SER A 392 22.77 15.60 -37.10
N LYS A 393 21.94 16.53 -37.62
CA LYS A 393 21.30 17.56 -36.80
C LYS A 393 20.43 16.98 -35.68
N THR A 394 19.69 15.91 -35.98
CA THR A 394 18.84 15.20 -35.00
C THR A 394 19.68 14.51 -33.93
N LYS A 395 20.82 13.91 -34.30
CA LYS A 395 21.80 13.34 -33.37
C LYS A 395 22.30 14.40 -32.39
N ASP A 396 22.72 15.54 -32.91
CA ASP A 396 23.31 16.62 -32.09
C ASP A 396 22.28 17.17 -31.09
N GLU A 397 21.04 17.40 -31.55
CA GLU A 397 19.94 17.80 -30.69
C GLU A 397 19.63 16.73 -29.63
N CYS A 398 19.62 15.45 -30.00
CA CYS A 398 19.41 14.34 -29.08
C CYS A 398 20.50 14.29 -28.00
N LEU A 399 21.77 14.45 -28.39
CA LEU A 399 22.91 14.46 -27.47
C LEU A 399 22.88 15.68 -26.54
N GLU A 400 22.46 16.85 -27.03
CA GLU A 400 22.28 18.04 -26.20
C GLU A 400 21.19 17.82 -25.14
N VAL A 401 20.03 17.30 -25.53
CA VAL A 401 18.92 17.03 -24.61
C VAL A 401 19.35 15.99 -23.56
N LEU A 402 19.94 14.87 -23.98
CA LEU A 402 20.45 13.81 -23.08
C LEU A 402 21.56 14.35 -22.15
N GLY A 403 22.45 15.20 -22.66
CA GLY A 403 23.48 15.88 -21.88
C GLY A 403 22.88 16.78 -20.79
N SER A 404 21.79 17.49 -21.09
CA SER A 404 21.07 18.30 -20.11
C SER A 404 20.36 17.46 -19.03
N LEU A 405 19.90 16.25 -19.39
CA LEU A 405 19.24 15.32 -18.46
C LEU A 405 20.23 14.62 -17.52
N LYS A 406 21.49 14.48 -17.92
CA LYS A 406 22.56 13.80 -17.17
C LYS A 406 22.68 14.26 -15.71
N ASN A 407 22.57 15.57 -15.47
CA ASN A 407 22.68 16.16 -14.13
C ASN A 407 21.31 16.39 -13.46
N SER A 408 20.22 16.14 -14.17
CA SER A 408 18.85 16.45 -13.72
C SER A 408 18.19 15.28 -12.98
N VAL A 409 18.61 14.05 -13.24
CA VAL A 409 18.17 12.85 -12.50
C VAL A 409 19.24 12.52 -11.46
N PRO A 410 18.97 12.67 -10.15
CA PRO A 410 20.02 12.50 -9.17
C PRO A 410 20.45 11.03 -9.06
N ALA A 411 21.76 10.81 -9.11
CA ALA A 411 22.33 9.53 -8.73
C ALA A 411 22.09 9.27 -7.24
N THR A 412 21.78 8.03 -6.87
CA THR A 412 21.50 7.58 -5.49
C THR A 412 22.76 7.57 -4.61
N ARG A 413 23.46 8.70 -4.48
CA ARG A 413 24.75 8.77 -3.79
C ARG A 413 24.63 8.95 -2.27
N THR A 414 23.50 9.42 -1.74
CA THR A 414 23.36 9.76 -0.31
C THR A 414 22.13 9.17 0.39
N ASN A 415 20.97 9.11 -0.26
CA ASN A 415 19.73 8.60 0.34
C ASN A 415 19.29 7.29 -0.33
N SER A 416 18.69 6.38 0.44
CA SER A 416 18.10 5.17 -0.13
C SER A 416 16.91 5.55 -1.04
N VAL A 417 16.69 4.80 -2.13
CA VAL A 417 15.52 4.98 -3.02
C VAL A 417 14.21 4.95 -2.23
N LYS A 418 14.19 4.15 -1.17
CA LYS A 418 13.07 4.06 -0.22
C LYS A 418 12.77 5.38 0.48
N ASP A 419 13.80 6.06 0.98
CA ASP A 419 13.66 7.36 1.65
C ASP A 419 13.19 8.43 0.66
N ILE A 420 13.73 8.43 -0.56
CA ILE A 420 13.30 9.35 -1.63
C ILE A 420 11.79 9.20 -1.89
N CYS A 421 11.31 7.96 -2.03
CA CYS A 421 9.88 7.69 -2.25
C CYS A 421 9.02 8.15 -1.07
N LEU A 422 9.41 7.84 0.16
CA LEU A 422 8.62 8.15 1.35
C LEU A 422 8.63 9.64 1.72
N GLN A 423 9.77 10.32 1.58
CA GLN A 423 9.93 11.73 1.93
C GLN A 423 9.17 12.66 0.97
N ASN A 424 9.04 12.27 -0.30
CA ASN A 424 8.49 13.14 -1.34
C ASN A 424 7.07 12.75 -1.79
N ALA A 425 6.52 11.62 -1.32
CA ALA A 425 5.12 11.27 -1.57
C ALA A 425 4.16 12.20 -0.81
N TYR A 426 3.05 12.56 -1.45
CA TYR A 426 1.97 13.34 -0.84
C TYR A 426 1.01 12.46 -0.07
N LEU A 427 0.70 11.25 -0.54
CA LEU A 427 -0.15 10.31 0.18
C LEU A 427 0.63 9.05 0.53
N VAL A 428 0.62 8.69 1.82
CA VAL A 428 1.20 7.43 2.30
C VAL A 428 0.13 6.62 3.00
N PHE A 429 0.03 5.34 2.67
CA PHE A 429 -0.95 4.39 3.21
C PHE A 429 -0.24 3.32 4.02
N CYS A 430 -0.65 3.09 5.26
CA CYS A 430 -0.11 2.01 6.08
C CYS A 430 -1.07 1.63 7.20
N THR A 431 -0.84 0.54 7.94
CA THR A 431 -1.65 0.29 9.15
C THR A 431 -1.27 1.26 10.26
N ALA A 432 -2.20 1.54 11.18
CA ALA A 432 -1.94 2.41 12.34
C ALA A 432 -0.68 1.99 13.10
N SER A 433 -0.54 0.70 13.43
CA SER A 433 0.68 0.17 14.04
C SER A 433 1.93 0.38 13.17
N SER A 434 1.88 0.15 11.86
CA SER A 434 3.08 0.30 11.01
C SER A 434 3.57 1.73 10.83
N SER A 435 2.72 2.74 11.11
CA SER A 435 3.06 4.16 11.04
C SER A 435 4.24 4.54 11.94
N ALA A 436 4.49 3.80 13.02
CA ALA A 436 5.66 3.98 13.89
C ALA A 436 6.99 3.97 13.12
N LYS A 437 7.07 3.25 11.99
CA LYS A 437 8.27 3.19 11.15
C LYS A 437 8.49 4.47 10.32
N LEU A 438 7.50 5.35 10.25
CA LEU A 438 7.53 6.60 9.49
C LEU A 438 7.90 7.82 10.34
N SER A 439 8.15 7.63 11.65
CA SER A 439 8.55 8.70 12.57
C SER A 439 9.81 9.45 12.13
N LYS A 440 10.79 8.73 11.53
CA LYS A 440 12.02 9.32 10.98
C LYS A 440 11.84 10.05 9.65
N ILE A 441 10.77 9.73 8.91
CA ILE A 441 10.46 10.39 7.63
C ILE A 441 9.73 11.72 7.89
N GLY A 442 8.75 11.70 8.82
CA GLY A 442 8.05 12.89 9.31
C GLY A 442 7.37 13.73 8.22
N GLY A 443 6.89 14.92 8.60
CA GLY A 443 6.40 15.95 7.67
C GLY A 443 5.00 15.71 7.10
N PHE A 444 4.22 14.82 7.73
CA PHE A 444 2.80 14.66 7.43
C PHE A 444 2.00 15.74 8.16
N LYS A 445 1.28 16.58 7.43
CA LYS A 445 0.43 17.63 8.01
C LYS A 445 -0.90 17.06 8.50
N ILE A 446 -1.43 16.10 7.76
CA ILE A 446 -2.77 15.52 7.96
C ILE A 446 -2.64 14.01 8.21
N LEU A 447 -3.43 13.52 9.17
CA LEU A 447 -3.64 12.10 9.43
C LEU A 447 -5.11 11.77 9.12
N VAL A 448 -5.34 10.75 8.31
CA VAL A 448 -6.67 10.18 8.09
C VAL A 448 -6.64 8.75 8.63
N ILE A 449 -7.57 8.39 9.52
CA ILE A 449 -7.75 7.01 9.96
C ILE A 449 -9.12 6.52 9.51
N ASP A 450 -9.16 5.55 8.60
CA ASP A 450 -10.39 4.85 8.23
C ASP A 450 -10.63 3.66 9.17
N GLU A 451 -11.90 3.38 9.46
CA GLU A 451 -12.33 2.41 10.48
C GLU A 451 -11.70 2.67 11.87
N ALA A 452 -11.55 3.94 12.24
CA ALA A 452 -10.94 4.37 13.50
C ALA A 452 -11.61 3.78 14.75
N ALA A 453 -12.92 3.50 14.68
CA ALA A 453 -13.67 2.87 15.78
C ALA A 453 -13.23 1.42 16.08
N GLN A 454 -12.52 0.76 15.16
CA GLN A 454 -11.96 -0.58 15.35
C GLN A 454 -10.55 -0.56 15.98
N LEU A 455 -9.95 0.63 16.17
CA LEU A 455 -8.68 0.77 16.88
C LEU A 455 -8.91 0.79 18.39
N LYS A 456 -7.96 0.22 19.11
CA LYS A 456 -7.77 0.57 20.52
C LYS A 456 -7.30 2.01 20.56
N GLU A 457 -7.81 2.78 21.50
CA GLU A 457 -7.44 4.18 21.63
C GLU A 457 -5.93 4.39 21.80
N CYS A 458 -5.28 3.55 22.59
CA CYS A 458 -3.83 3.54 22.74
C CYS A 458 -3.08 3.20 21.44
N GLU A 459 -3.68 2.46 20.52
CA GLU A 459 -3.13 2.19 19.19
C GLU A 459 -3.28 3.39 18.24
N SER A 460 -4.35 4.18 18.39
CA SER A 460 -4.54 5.42 17.63
C SER A 460 -3.46 6.47 17.93
N LEU A 461 -2.84 6.39 19.12
CA LEU A 461 -1.74 7.28 19.51
C LEU A 461 -0.48 7.09 18.66
N ILE A 462 -0.25 5.88 18.10
CA ILE A 462 0.93 5.59 17.29
C ILE A 462 1.06 6.57 16.10
N PRO A 463 0.06 6.70 15.22
CA PRO A 463 0.13 7.69 14.13
C PRO A 463 -0.08 9.14 14.60
N LEU A 464 -0.82 9.38 15.69
CA LEU A 464 -1.12 10.74 16.18
C LEU A 464 0.12 11.50 16.68
N GLN A 465 1.21 10.79 16.96
CA GLN A 465 2.44 11.37 17.50
C GLN A 465 3.50 11.65 16.43
N LEU A 466 3.17 11.44 15.16
CA LEU A 466 4.12 11.67 14.08
C LEU A 466 4.54 13.16 14.02
N PRO A 467 5.85 13.44 13.87
CA PRO A 467 6.33 14.82 13.81
C PRO A 467 5.72 15.62 12.64
N GLY A 468 5.26 16.83 12.95
CA GLY A 468 4.68 17.76 11.97
C GLY A 468 3.16 17.63 11.78
N LEU A 469 2.51 16.69 12.47
CA LEU A 469 1.06 16.50 12.38
C LEU A 469 0.31 17.67 13.02
N GLN A 470 -0.64 18.23 12.28
CA GLN A 470 -1.49 19.35 12.74
C GLN A 470 -2.96 18.94 12.86
N HIS A 471 -3.45 18.13 11.92
CA HIS A 471 -4.85 17.75 11.89
C HIS A 471 -5.04 16.25 11.71
N ALA A 472 -6.02 15.69 12.43
CA ALA A 472 -6.42 14.31 12.30
C ALA A 472 -7.91 14.22 11.93
N ILE A 473 -8.24 13.31 11.02
CA ILE A 473 -9.59 13.03 10.55
C ILE A 473 -9.84 11.55 10.78
N LEU A 474 -10.71 11.23 11.73
CA LEU A 474 -11.01 9.86 12.13
C LEU A 474 -12.39 9.49 11.60
N SER A 475 -12.46 8.50 10.71
CA SER A 475 -13.68 7.96 10.11
C SER A 475 -13.98 6.61 10.75
N GLY A 476 -15.19 6.40 11.26
CA GLY A 476 -15.55 5.14 11.89
C GLY A 476 -16.98 5.09 12.37
N ASP A 477 -17.32 3.97 13.01
CA ASP A 477 -18.63 3.75 13.62
C ASP A 477 -18.51 2.97 14.93
N GLU A 478 -18.66 3.67 16.04
CA GLU A 478 -18.56 3.13 17.40
C GLU A 478 -19.74 2.22 17.79
N ARG A 479 -20.79 2.16 16.97
CA ARG A 479 -21.91 1.24 17.16
C ARG A 479 -21.67 -0.13 16.52
N GLN A 480 -20.54 -0.31 15.84
CA GLN A 480 -20.09 -1.61 15.32
C GLN A 480 -19.17 -2.32 16.32
N LEU A 481 -18.67 -3.50 15.96
CA LEU A 481 -17.81 -4.30 16.81
C LEU A 481 -16.61 -3.47 17.31
N PRO A 482 -16.42 -3.34 18.64
CA PRO A 482 -15.26 -2.67 19.18
C PRO A 482 -13.99 -3.49 18.87
N SER A 483 -12.84 -2.86 19.01
CA SER A 483 -11.56 -3.57 18.91
C SER A 483 -11.53 -4.79 19.85
N MET A 484 -11.11 -5.96 19.37
CA MET A 484 -10.97 -7.13 20.23
C MET A 484 -9.88 -6.90 21.29
N VAL A 485 -10.29 -6.87 22.55
CA VAL A 485 -9.39 -6.81 23.71
C VAL A 485 -9.50 -8.14 24.47
N GLN A 486 -8.36 -8.81 24.69
CA GLN A 486 -8.33 -10.09 25.42
C GLN A 486 -8.61 -9.93 26.93
N SER A 487 -8.52 -8.70 27.46
CA SER A 487 -8.75 -8.35 28.86
C SER A 487 -9.78 -7.22 28.96
N GLN A 488 -10.86 -7.45 29.70
CA GLN A 488 -11.94 -6.46 29.89
C GLN A 488 -11.57 -5.31 30.86
N LYS A 489 -10.46 -5.42 31.61
CA LYS A 489 -10.13 -4.50 32.73
C LYS A 489 -9.33 -3.24 32.36
N SER A 490 -8.95 -3.04 31.10
CA SER A 490 -7.87 -2.11 30.73
C SER A 490 -8.27 -0.95 29.79
N ILE A 491 -9.55 -0.59 29.72
CA ILE A 491 -10.01 0.51 28.86
C ILE A 491 -10.10 1.78 29.69
N ARG A 492 -9.18 2.73 29.47
CA ARG A 492 -9.29 4.10 29.98
C ARG A 492 -9.57 4.98 28.76
N GLU A 493 -10.76 5.55 28.69
CA GLU A 493 -11.19 6.43 27.59
C GLU A 493 -10.40 7.75 27.64
N ILE A 494 -9.65 8.06 26.59
CA ILE A 494 -8.96 9.33 26.33
C ILE A 494 -9.90 10.20 25.49
N GLY A 495 -10.93 10.76 26.12
CA GLY A 495 -12.01 11.55 25.49
C GLY A 495 -11.64 12.37 24.24
N ILE A 496 -11.67 11.73 23.07
CA ILE A 496 -11.50 12.36 21.76
C ILE A 496 -12.84 13.01 21.40
N THR A 497 -13.10 14.22 21.91
CA THR A 497 -14.21 15.15 21.56
C THR A 497 -15.62 14.59 21.24
N ASP A 498 -16.66 15.13 21.89
CA ASP A 498 -18.06 14.71 21.65
C ASP A 498 -18.66 15.14 20.30
N LYS A 499 -17.98 16.00 19.53
CA LYS A 499 -18.53 16.56 18.28
C LYS A 499 -18.22 15.66 17.08
N LYS A 500 -19.21 14.85 16.70
CA LYS A 500 -19.15 13.93 15.55
C LYS A 500 -19.97 14.45 14.37
N HIS A 501 -19.39 14.40 13.17
CA HIS A 501 -20.11 14.69 11.92
C HIS A 501 -20.77 13.42 11.40
N LEU A 502 -22.09 13.32 11.53
CA LEU A 502 -22.86 12.15 11.11
C LEU A 502 -23.08 12.11 9.58
N LEU A 503 -22.77 10.97 8.96
CA LEU A 503 -23.24 10.65 7.61
C LEU A 503 -24.65 10.08 7.69
N ASN A 504 -25.62 10.81 7.14
CA ASN A 504 -27.03 10.60 7.48
C ASN A 504 -27.87 9.90 6.38
N VAL A 505 -27.23 9.33 5.35
CA VAL A 505 -27.94 8.59 4.29
C VAL A 505 -27.27 7.23 4.07
N GLN A 506 -28.03 6.14 4.14
CA GLN A 506 -27.56 4.78 3.89
C GLN A 506 -27.98 4.28 2.49
N TYR A 507 -27.08 3.53 1.84
CA TYR A 507 -27.19 3.12 0.43
C TYR A 507 -27.20 1.59 0.25
N ARG A 508 -27.31 0.79 1.33
CA ARG A 508 -27.07 -0.67 1.31
C ARG A 508 -28.25 -1.52 1.77
N MET A 509 -29.00 -1.10 2.78
CA MET A 509 -30.05 -1.92 3.38
C MET A 509 -31.41 -1.54 2.78
N HIS A 510 -32.27 -2.53 2.56
CA HIS A 510 -33.68 -2.25 2.28
C HIS A 510 -34.30 -1.51 3.49
N PRO A 511 -35.27 -0.58 3.30
CA PRO A 511 -35.86 0.19 4.40
C PRO A 511 -36.38 -0.64 5.58
N SER A 512 -36.90 -1.85 5.33
CA SER A 512 -37.35 -2.75 6.42
C SER A 512 -36.20 -3.30 7.27
N ILE A 513 -35.01 -3.47 6.69
CA ILE A 513 -33.80 -3.91 7.41
C ILE A 513 -33.17 -2.73 8.16
N SER A 514 -33.10 -1.55 7.53
CA SER A 514 -32.46 -0.36 8.14
C SER A 514 -33.29 0.23 9.28
N LEU A 515 -34.60 -0.02 9.32
CA LEU A 515 -35.53 0.54 10.31
C LEU A 515 -35.10 0.29 11.76
N PHE A 516 -34.83 -0.96 12.12
CA PHE A 516 -34.45 -1.33 13.48
C PHE A 516 -33.09 -0.73 13.89
N PRO A 517 -31.98 -0.91 13.15
CA PRO A 517 -30.70 -0.30 13.50
C PRO A 517 -30.77 1.23 13.59
N ASN A 518 -31.52 1.89 12.70
CA ASN A 518 -31.68 3.34 12.72
C ASN A 518 -32.39 3.83 13.98
N SER A 519 -33.46 3.15 14.40
CA SER A 519 -34.18 3.49 15.62
C SER A 519 -33.35 3.24 16.86
N GLU A 520 -32.75 2.05 16.97
CA GLU A 520 -32.08 1.58 18.18
C GLU A 520 -30.72 2.26 18.41
N PHE A 521 -29.90 2.43 17.37
CA PHE A 521 -28.51 2.86 17.52
C PHE A 521 -28.23 4.28 17.07
N TYR A 522 -29.06 4.85 16.19
CA TYR A 522 -28.79 6.13 15.53
C TYR A 522 -29.85 7.21 15.79
N GLY A 523 -30.88 6.91 16.59
CA GLY A 523 -31.90 7.87 17.01
C GLY A 523 -32.75 8.38 15.84
N LYS A 524 -33.03 7.53 14.85
CA LYS A 524 -33.81 7.86 13.63
C LYS A 524 -33.19 8.98 12.78
N ARG A 525 -31.88 9.20 12.89
CA ARG A 525 -31.16 10.24 12.13
C ARG A 525 -30.63 9.76 10.76
N LEU A 526 -30.88 8.51 10.38
CA LEU A 526 -30.52 7.98 9.07
C LEU A 526 -31.71 8.01 8.12
N ALA A 527 -31.45 8.41 6.88
CA ALA A 527 -32.37 8.29 5.76
C ALA A 527 -31.92 7.16 4.81
N ASP A 528 -32.90 6.53 4.16
CA ASP A 528 -32.65 5.56 3.09
C ASP A 528 -32.53 6.26 1.74
N ALA A 529 -31.46 5.97 1.00
CA ALA A 529 -31.22 6.53 -0.34
C ALA A 529 -32.24 6.05 -1.40
N PRO A 530 -32.39 6.75 -2.53
CA PRO A 530 -33.31 6.34 -3.59
C PRO A 530 -33.05 4.92 -4.11
N ASN A 531 -31.78 4.54 -4.29
CA ASN A 531 -31.40 3.25 -4.85
C ASN A 531 -31.94 2.04 -4.05
N VAL A 532 -32.07 2.18 -2.72
CA VAL A 532 -32.58 1.10 -1.87
C VAL A 532 -34.12 1.07 -1.76
N LYS A 533 -34.79 2.08 -2.32
CA LYS A 533 -36.26 2.21 -2.35
C LYS A 533 -36.85 1.82 -3.70
N GLU A 534 -36.02 1.65 -4.72
CA GLU A 534 -36.47 1.26 -6.05
C GLU A 534 -37.14 -0.12 -6.03
N LYS A 535 -38.17 -0.33 -6.87
CA LYS A 535 -38.91 -1.60 -6.92
C LYS A 535 -37.99 -2.79 -7.20
N GLY A 536 -36.97 -2.61 -8.03
CA GLY A 536 -35.97 -3.65 -8.34
C GLY A 536 -35.00 -3.97 -7.20
N TYR A 537 -34.96 -3.16 -6.13
CA TYR A 537 -34.14 -3.42 -4.96
C TYR A 537 -34.72 -4.56 -4.10
N LYS A 538 -36.06 -4.64 -4.04
CA LYS A 538 -36.75 -5.77 -3.42
C LYS A 538 -36.62 -6.99 -4.32
N ARG A 539 -35.82 -7.97 -3.91
CA ARG A 539 -35.79 -9.30 -4.52
C ARG A 539 -36.73 -10.22 -3.75
N SER A 540 -37.95 -10.43 -4.25
CA SER A 540 -38.84 -11.49 -3.74
C SER A 540 -38.54 -12.75 -4.53
N LEU A 541 -37.72 -13.63 -3.97
CA LEU A 541 -37.31 -14.87 -4.63
C LEU A 541 -38.39 -15.95 -4.54
N LEU A 542 -39.20 -15.88 -3.48
CA LEU A 542 -40.33 -16.75 -3.21
C LEU A 542 -41.49 -15.90 -2.67
N ASP A 543 -42.69 -16.45 -2.75
CA ASP A 543 -43.88 -15.89 -2.11
C ASP A 543 -43.93 -16.25 -0.62
N GLY A 544 -44.49 -15.35 0.19
CA GLY A 544 -44.66 -15.52 1.64
C GLY A 544 -43.83 -14.55 2.48
N ASP A 545 -44.40 -14.13 3.61
CA ASP A 545 -43.81 -13.09 4.46
C ASP A 545 -42.42 -13.45 5.00
N MET A 546 -42.16 -14.75 5.23
CA MET A 546 -40.85 -15.23 5.70
C MET A 546 -39.71 -14.98 4.71
N TYR A 547 -40.01 -14.86 3.41
CA TYR A 547 -39.03 -14.57 2.35
C TYR A 547 -38.98 -13.08 1.99
N GLY A 548 -39.65 -12.23 2.77
CA GLY A 548 -39.54 -10.78 2.66
C GLY A 548 -38.12 -10.27 2.96
N PRO A 549 -37.84 -8.98 2.71
CA PRO A 549 -36.50 -8.41 2.92
C PRO A 549 -36.03 -8.45 4.38
N TYR A 550 -36.94 -8.61 5.34
CA TYR A 550 -36.62 -8.80 6.74
C TYR A 550 -37.68 -9.68 7.38
N SER A 551 -37.23 -10.73 8.07
CA SER A 551 -38.09 -11.71 8.75
C SER A 551 -37.41 -12.18 10.03
N PHE A 552 -38.20 -12.40 11.08
CA PHE A 552 -37.74 -13.03 12.31
C PHE A 552 -38.44 -14.38 12.45
N ILE A 553 -37.66 -15.46 12.48
CA ILE A 553 -38.17 -16.84 12.59
C ILE A 553 -37.85 -17.34 13.99
N ASN A 554 -38.88 -17.50 14.81
CA ASN A 554 -38.75 -18.07 16.14
C ASN A 554 -38.61 -19.60 16.05
N VAL A 555 -37.56 -20.18 16.63
CA VAL A 555 -37.31 -21.64 16.68
C VAL A 555 -37.47 -22.12 18.14
N PRO A 556 -38.70 -22.34 18.63
CA PRO A 556 -39.00 -22.46 20.06
C PRO A 556 -38.41 -23.70 20.74
N TYR A 557 -38.02 -24.72 19.99
CA TYR A 557 -37.48 -25.98 20.52
C TYR A 557 -35.96 -26.11 20.38
N GLY A 558 -35.29 -25.08 19.84
CA GLY A 558 -33.83 -25.03 19.71
C GLY A 558 -33.12 -25.14 21.05
N LYS A 559 -32.04 -25.94 21.11
CA LYS A 559 -31.21 -26.09 22.31
C LYS A 559 -29.76 -25.79 21.97
N GLU A 560 -29.11 -24.99 22.81
CA GLU A 560 -27.66 -24.75 22.72
C GLU A 560 -26.90 -25.97 23.22
N GLU A 561 -25.95 -26.43 22.41
CA GLU A 561 -25.01 -27.50 22.72
C GLU A 561 -23.57 -26.95 22.67
N PHE A 562 -22.67 -27.55 23.46
CA PHE A 562 -21.24 -27.23 23.43
C PHE A 562 -20.50 -28.26 22.57
N ASN A 563 -19.50 -27.81 21.80
CA ASN A 563 -18.52 -28.70 21.19
C ASN A 563 -17.33 -28.95 22.14
N ASP A 564 -16.36 -29.77 21.73
CA ASP A 564 -15.11 -30.03 22.47
C ASP A 564 -14.25 -28.77 22.75
N GLY A 565 -14.63 -27.62 22.20
CA GLY A 565 -14.16 -26.29 22.59
C GLY A 565 -15.35 -25.43 23.03
N HIS A 566 -15.09 -24.39 23.83
CA HIS A 566 -16.09 -23.50 24.48
C HIS A 566 -17.08 -22.76 23.55
N SER A 567 -17.17 -23.11 22.26
CA SER A 567 -18.13 -22.58 21.29
C SER A 567 -19.49 -23.29 21.39
N ARG A 568 -20.56 -22.53 21.16
CA ARG A 568 -21.95 -23.01 21.21
C ARG A 568 -22.49 -23.30 19.81
N LYS A 569 -23.44 -24.23 19.70
CA LYS A 569 -24.18 -24.53 18.46
C LYS A 569 -25.64 -24.85 18.76
N ASN A 570 -26.53 -24.70 17.77
CA ASN A 570 -27.93 -25.12 17.85
C ASN A 570 -28.31 -25.87 16.55
N MET A 571 -28.50 -27.18 16.64
CA MET A 571 -28.75 -28.02 15.45
C MET A 571 -30.14 -27.83 14.85
N LEU A 572 -31.12 -27.36 15.63
CA LEU A 572 -32.45 -27.07 15.11
C LEU A 572 -32.47 -25.78 14.30
N GLU A 573 -31.73 -24.75 14.72
CA GLU A 573 -31.53 -23.56 13.89
C GLU A 573 -30.84 -23.92 12.57
N VAL A 574 -29.84 -24.81 12.61
CA VAL A 574 -29.17 -25.31 11.39
C VAL A 574 -30.16 -26.02 10.46
N ALA A 575 -31.03 -26.88 10.99
CA ALA A 575 -32.04 -27.57 10.19
C ALA A 575 -33.05 -26.60 9.53
N VAL A 576 -33.51 -25.59 10.27
CA VAL A 576 -34.41 -24.55 9.74
C VAL A 576 -33.71 -23.73 8.65
N ILE A 577 -32.45 -23.34 8.87
CA ILE A 577 -31.64 -22.63 7.87
C ILE A 577 -31.48 -23.48 6.61
N ASP A 578 -31.14 -24.77 6.76
CA ASP A 578 -30.99 -25.69 5.63
C ASP A 578 -32.27 -25.77 4.79
N GLU A 579 -33.43 -25.91 5.44
CA GLU A 579 -34.73 -25.95 4.74
C GLU A 579 -35.03 -24.64 3.99
N ILE A 580 -34.78 -23.47 4.62
CA ILE A 580 -34.95 -22.17 3.98
C ILE A 580 -34.07 -22.07 2.73
N VAL A 581 -32.81 -22.49 2.84
CA VAL A 581 -31.84 -22.45 1.74
C VAL A 581 -32.24 -23.39 0.62
N GLN A 582 -32.64 -24.62 0.94
CA GLN A 582 -33.14 -25.57 -0.05
C GLN A 582 -34.35 -25.01 -0.81
N ASN A 583 -35.29 -24.39 -0.11
CA ASN A 583 -36.47 -23.79 -0.73
C ASN A 583 -36.09 -22.62 -1.65
N LEU A 584 -35.17 -21.75 -1.22
CA LEU A 584 -34.65 -20.66 -2.04
C LEU A 584 -33.96 -21.16 -3.31
N TYR A 585 -33.21 -22.27 -3.23
CA TYR A 585 -32.59 -22.89 -4.41
C TYR A 585 -33.60 -23.53 -5.35
N LYS A 586 -34.60 -24.26 -4.82
CA LYS A 586 -35.62 -24.92 -5.63
C LYS A 586 -36.49 -23.92 -6.39
N GLY A 587 -36.88 -22.82 -5.75
CA GLY A 587 -37.81 -21.86 -6.35
C GLY A 587 -37.16 -20.69 -7.10
N SER A 588 -35.82 -20.57 -7.11
CA SER A 588 -35.15 -19.52 -7.88
C SER A 588 -33.97 -20.05 -8.69
N LEU A 589 -34.19 -20.23 -9.99
CA LEU A 589 -33.17 -20.49 -11.02
C LEU A 589 -32.12 -19.37 -11.15
N SER A 590 -32.37 -18.20 -10.53
CA SER A 590 -31.50 -17.03 -10.57
C SER A 590 -30.59 -16.88 -9.34
N LEU A 591 -30.76 -17.73 -8.32
CA LEU A 591 -29.99 -17.65 -7.08
C LEU A 591 -28.59 -18.22 -7.30
N ARG A 592 -27.57 -17.47 -6.92
CA ARG A 592 -26.17 -17.93 -6.94
C ARG A 592 -25.62 -18.01 -5.52
N PHE A 593 -24.71 -18.95 -5.27
CA PHE A 593 -24.08 -19.13 -3.95
C PHE A 593 -23.39 -17.87 -3.43
N ASP A 594 -22.87 -17.00 -4.32
CA ASP A 594 -22.21 -15.74 -3.95
C ASP A 594 -23.17 -14.66 -3.41
N GLN A 595 -24.49 -14.90 -3.46
CA GLN A 595 -25.52 -13.97 -2.98
C GLN A 595 -26.04 -14.31 -1.57
N LEU A 596 -25.65 -15.46 -1.00
CA LEU A 596 -26.04 -15.88 0.34
C LEU A 596 -24.86 -15.83 1.30
N ALA A 597 -25.10 -15.33 2.51
CA ALA A 597 -24.14 -15.34 3.59
C ALA A 597 -24.83 -15.73 4.90
N PHE A 598 -24.23 -16.66 5.64
CA PHE A 598 -24.67 -17.06 6.98
C PHE A 598 -23.68 -16.50 7.99
N LEU A 599 -24.21 -15.79 8.99
CA LEU A 599 -23.43 -15.21 10.06
C LEU A 599 -23.90 -15.84 11.37
N LEU A 600 -22.97 -16.44 12.11
CA LEU A 600 -23.20 -16.97 13.44
C LEU A 600 -22.33 -16.20 14.42
N PHE A 601 -22.90 -15.78 15.54
CA PHE A 601 -22.13 -15.20 16.65
C PHE A 601 -21.79 -16.33 17.63
N VAL A 602 -20.53 -16.39 18.07
CA VAL A 602 -20.02 -17.37 19.04
C VAL A 602 -19.85 -16.72 20.40
#